data_AF-A0A7N5P250-F1
#
_entry.id   AF-A0A7N5P250-F1
#
_cell.length_a   1.000
_cell.length_b   1.000
_cell.length_c   1.000
_cell.angle_alpha   90.00
_cell.angle_beta   90.00
_cell.angle_gamma   90.00
#
_symmetry.space_group_name_H-M   'P 1'
#
loop_
_entity.id
_entity.type
_entity.pdbx_description
1 polymer ?
#
loop_
_entity_poly.entity_id
_entity_poly.type
_entity_poly.pdbx_seq_one_letter_code
_entity_poly.pdbx_strand_id
1 'polypeptide(L)'
;DCRHDLQRRQSGKMQHLARPPLISVKGIPMIKYFAEIYDEVEGFQAHPDDLLISTYPKSGTTWVSEIVDMIYKEGSLEKCSIAPIYMRVPFLEFAVPDVPTG
;
A
#
# COMPACT_ATOMS: atom_id res chain seq x y z
N ASP A 1 29.53 -23.45 -23.43
CA ASP A 1 28.14 -23.90 -23.54
C ASP A 1 27.21 -22.73 -23.17
N CYS A 2 27.11 -21.75 -24.07
CA CYS A 2 26.39 -20.49 -23.83
C CYS A 2 24.86 -20.62 -23.96
N ARG A 3 24.33 -21.83 -24.17
CA ARG A 3 22.89 -22.06 -24.34
C ARG A 3 22.16 -22.31 -23.01
N HIS A 4 22.86 -22.73 -21.96
CA HIS A 4 22.26 -22.97 -20.65
C HIS A 4 22.17 -21.71 -19.75
N ASP A 5 22.98 -20.68 -20.00
CA ASP A 5 22.95 -19.44 -19.21
C ASP A 5 21.92 -18.41 -19.68
N LEU A 6 21.40 -18.56 -20.91
CA LEU A 6 20.36 -17.69 -21.47
C LEU A 6 18.95 -18.03 -20.96
N GLN A 7 18.75 -19.18 -20.30
CA GLN A 7 17.48 -19.55 -19.66
C GLN A 7 17.33 -19.02 -18.22
N ARG A 8 18.40 -18.52 -17.59
CA ARG A 8 18.32 -17.85 -16.27
C ARG A 8 18.06 -16.34 -16.36
N ARG A 9 17.99 -15.79 -17.57
CA ARG A 9 17.81 -14.35 -17.84
C ARG A 9 16.51 -14.03 -18.59
N GLN A 10 15.56 -14.95 -18.65
CA GLN A 10 14.23 -14.63 -19.14
C GLN A 10 13.30 -14.28 -17.98
N SER A 11 13.18 -12.98 -17.82
CA SER A 11 11.91 -12.31 -17.58
C SER A 11 11.30 -12.60 -16.21
N GLY A 12 11.60 -11.70 -15.28
CA GLY A 12 10.61 -11.27 -14.31
C GLY A 12 9.33 -10.94 -15.09
N LYS A 13 8.45 -11.93 -15.18
CA LYS A 13 7.12 -11.76 -15.68
C LYS A 13 6.46 -10.87 -14.64
N MET A 14 6.43 -9.57 -14.90
CA MET A 14 5.34 -8.74 -14.42
C MET A 14 4.09 -9.42 -14.99
N GLN A 15 3.56 -10.38 -14.23
CA GLN A 15 2.40 -11.16 -14.62
C GLN A 15 1.37 -10.10 -14.95
N HIS A 16 0.91 -10.10 -16.21
CA HIS A 16 -0.19 -9.26 -16.63
C HIS A 16 -1.26 -9.37 -15.55
N LEU A 17 -1.43 -8.32 -14.72
CA LEU A 17 -2.27 -8.43 -13.54
C LEU A 17 -3.63 -8.88 -14.03
N ALA A 18 -4.00 -10.13 -13.77
CA ALA A 18 -5.37 -10.54 -13.85
C ALA A 18 -6.15 -9.53 -13.01
N ARG A 19 -7.31 -9.08 -13.46
CA ARG A 19 -8.21 -8.26 -12.63
C ARG A 19 -9.01 -9.25 -11.78
N PRO A 20 -8.56 -9.63 -10.56
CA PRO A 20 -9.32 -10.56 -9.76
C PRO A 20 -10.68 -9.95 -9.42
N PRO A 21 -11.72 -10.78 -9.24
CA PRO A 21 -12.96 -10.30 -8.66
C PRO A 21 -12.74 -9.81 -7.23
N LEU A 22 -13.65 -8.96 -6.75
CA LEU A 22 -13.70 -8.54 -5.35
C LEU A 22 -14.08 -9.72 -4.46
N ILE A 23 -13.53 -9.75 -3.24
CA ILE A 23 -13.82 -10.76 -2.22
C ILE A 23 -14.63 -10.11 -1.11
N SER A 24 -15.67 -10.78 -0.64
CA SER A 24 -16.47 -10.27 0.48
C SER A 24 -15.80 -10.61 1.81
N VAL A 25 -15.57 -9.58 2.63
CA VAL A 25 -15.12 -9.70 4.01
C VAL A 25 -16.19 -9.06 4.89
N LYS A 26 -16.81 -9.86 5.78
CA LYS A 26 -17.92 -9.42 6.65
C LYS A 26 -19.02 -8.64 5.90
N GLY A 27 -19.30 -9.01 4.64
CA GLY A 27 -20.31 -8.38 3.79
C GLY A 27 -19.82 -7.18 2.96
N ILE A 28 -18.57 -6.75 3.11
CA ILE A 28 -17.96 -5.63 2.37
C ILE A 28 -17.14 -6.18 1.21
N PRO A 29 -17.35 -5.72 -0.04
CA PRO A 29 -16.53 -6.12 -1.17
C PRO A 29 -15.15 -5.44 -1.13
N MET A 30 -14.10 -6.24 -0.99
CA MET A 30 -12.70 -5.79 -0.90
C MET A 30 -11.86 -6.31 -2.06
N ILE A 31 -10.76 -5.61 -2.35
CA ILE A 31 -9.75 -6.10 -3.31
C ILE A 31 -9.15 -7.39 -2.77
N LYS A 32 -8.98 -8.40 -3.64
CA LYS A 32 -8.49 -9.74 -3.26
C LYS A 32 -7.32 -9.71 -2.27
N TYR A 33 -6.26 -8.98 -2.60
CA TYR A 33 -5.04 -8.95 -1.79
C TYR A 33 -5.26 -8.26 -0.43
N PHE A 34 -6.14 -7.27 -0.35
CA PHE A 34 -6.46 -6.58 0.91
C PHE A 34 -7.30 -7.48 1.82
N ALA A 35 -8.17 -8.30 1.21
CA ALA A 35 -8.95 -9.30 1.93
C ALA A 35 -8.06 -10.44 2.48
N GLU A 36 -6.99 -10.80 1.79
CA GLU A 36 -6.06 -11.86 2.21
C GLU A 36 -5.30 -11.51 3.49
N ILE A 37 -5.01 -10.24 3.74
CA ILE A 37 -4.31 -9.77 4.96
C ILE A 37 -5.27 -9.28 6.05
N TYR A 38 -6.58 -9.47 5.88
CA TYR A 38 -7.59 -8.89 6.77
C TYR A 38 -7.40 -9.28 8.24
N ASP A 39 -7.07 -10.55 8.51
CA ASP A 39 -6.87 -11.05 9.87
C ASP A 39 -5.68 -10.37 10.57
N GLU A 40 -4.64 -10.00 9.83
CA GLU A 40 -3.49 -9.25 10.34
C GLU A 40 -3.88 -7.80 10.66
N VAL A 41 -4.66 -7.18 9.76
CA VAL A 41 -5.19 -5.81 9.95
C VAL A 41 -6.15 -5.75 11.14
N GLU A 42 -6.99 -6.76 11.33
CA GLU A 42 -7.90 -6.84 12.50
C GLU A 42 -7.12 -6.96 13.81
N GLY A 43 -5.94 -7.59 13.78
CA GLY A 43 -5.03 -7.70 14.92
C GLY A 43 -4.14 -6.47 15.16
N PHE A 44 -4.21 -5.42 14.32
CA PHE A 44 -3.35 -4.25 14.43
C PHE A 44 -3.51 -3.53 15.78
N GLN A 45 -2.38 -3.20 16.41
CA GLN A 45 -2.34 -2.46 17.67
C GLN A 45 -1.90 -1.02 17.42
N ALA A 46 -2.86 -0.10 17.43
CA ALA A 46 -2.57 1.33 17.31
C ALA A 46 -1.78 1.85 18.51
N HIS A 47 -0.80 2.71 18.25
CA HIS A 47 -0.13 3.48 19.28
C HIS A 47 -1.03 4.67 19.71
N PRO A 48 -1.01 5.09 20.99
CA PRO A 48 -1.83 6.22 21.47
C PRO A 48 -1.63 7.54 20.72
N ASP A 49 -0.45 7.72 20.12
CA ASP A 49 -0.07 8.93 19.38
C ASP A 49 -0.32 8.81 17.86
N ASP A 50 -0.89 7.70 17.40
CA ASP A 50 -1.15 7.50 15.97
C ASP A 50 -2.30 8.38 15.47
N LEU A 51 -2.18 8.83 14.23
CA LEU A 51 -3.21 9.58 13.52
C LEU A 51 -3.74 8.76 12.34
N LEU A 52 -5.05 8.45 12.38
CA LEU A 52 -5.71 7.72 11.31
C LEU A 52 -6.38 8.67 10.31
N ILE A 53 -6.04 8.53 9.02
CA ILE A 53 -6.75 9.17 7.91
C ILE A 53 -7.74 8.15 7.33
N SER A 54 -9.02 8.28 7.69
CA SER A 54 -10.08 7.43 7.19
C SER A 54 -10.89 8.15 6.11
N THR A 55 -10.92 7.60 4.89
CA THR A 55 -11.68 8.16 3.78
C THR A 55 -12.28 7.05 2.92
N TYR A 56 -13.41 7.36 2.29
CA TYR A 56 -13.89 6.53 1.18
C TYR A 56 -12.94 6.70 -0.03
N PRO A 57 -12.67 5.64 -0.82
CA PRO A 57 -11.78 5.74 -1.96
C PRO A 57 -12.14 6.91 -2.87
N LYS A 58 -11.10 7.66 -3.27
CA LYS A 58 -11.18 8.84 -4.15
C LYS A 58 -11.76 10.11 -3.51
N SER A 59 -12.05 10.12 -2.21
CA SER A 59 -12.51 11.32 -1.48
C SER A 59 -11.39 12.26 -1.01
N GLY A 60 -10.21 12.22 -1.66
CA GLY A 60 -9.11 13.14 -1.34
C GLY A 60 -8.08 12.62 -0.32
N THR A 61 -7.94 11.31 -0.15
CA THR A 61 -6.95 10.69 0.78
C THR A 61 -5.56 11.29 0.60
N THR A 62 -5.01 11.26 -0.61
CA THR A 62 -3.68 11.81 -0.91
C THR A 62 -3.57 13.30 -0.57
N TRP A 63 -4.61 14.08 -0.80
CA TRP A 63 -4.58 15.52 -0.53
C TRP A 63 -4.47 15.80 0.96
N VAL A 64 -5.28 15.12 1.77
CA VAL A 64 -5.23 15.26 3.23
C VAL A 64 -3.93 14.67 3.79
N SER A 65 -3.43 13.54 3.28
CA SER A 65 -2.16 12.95 3.70
C SER A 65 -0.98 13.89 3.51
N GLU A 66 -0.91 14.62 2.37
CA GLU A 66 0.15 15.62 2.15
C GLU A 66 0.03 16.80 3.12
N ILE A 67 -1.19 17.27 3.40
CA ILE A 67 -1.42 18.34 4.38
C ILE A 67 -0.93 17.93 5.77
N VAL A 68 -1.30 16.73 6.23
CA VAL A 68 -0.89 16.20 7.53
C VAL A 68 0.63 16.02 7.59
N ASP A 69 1.25 15.43 6.57
CA ASP A 69 2.70 15.24 6.54
C ASP A 69 3.46 16.59 6.57
N MET A 70 2.97 17.60 5.85
CA MET A 70 3.53 18.96 5.92
C MET A 70 3.43 19.56 7.33
N ILE A 71 2.32 19.35 8.05
CA ILE A 71 2.17 19.83 9.43
C ILE A 71 3.20 19.15 10.35
N TYR A 72 3.34 17.82 10.26
CA TYR A 72 4.32 17.06 11.04
C TYR A 72 5.78 17.47 10.76
N LYS A 73 6.04 18.01 9.57
CA LYS A 73 7.37 18.45 9.12
C LYS A 73 7.57 19.96 9.21
N GLU A 74 6.68 20.67 9.92
CA GLU A 74 6.76 22.12 10.13
C GLU A 74 6.80 22.91 8.81
N GLY A 75 6.12 22.42 7.76
CA GLY A 75 6.07 23.03 6.44
C GLY A 75 7.32 22.84 5.58
N SER A 76 8.28 22.00 5.98
CA SER A 76 9.50 21.75 5.19
C SER A 76 9.23 20.86 3.98
N LEU A 77 9.26 21.47 2.78
CA LEU A 77 9.06 20.75 1.51
C LEU A 77 10.15 19.70 1.24
N GLU A 78 11.39 19.96 1.67
CA GLU A 78 12.50 19.00 1.52
C GLU A 78 12.26 17.72 2.32
N LYS A 79 11.72 17.83 3.54
CA LYS A 79 11.37 16.67 4.35
C LYS A 79 10.16 15.91 3.78
N CYS A 80 9.26 16.59 3.06
CA CYS A 80 8.07 15.98 2.46
C CYS A 80 8.39 15.19 1.18
N SER A 81 9.48 15.51 0.48
CA SER A 81 9.83 14.90 -0.81
C SER A 81 10.78 13.70 -0.72
N ILE A 82 11.18 13.28 0.49
CA ILE A 82 12.13 12.18 0.71
C ILE A 82 11.61 10.82 0.23
N ALA A 83 10.28 10.64 0.14
CA ALA A 83 9.65 9.41 -0.27
C ALA A 83 8.24 9.66 -0.85
N PRO A 84 7.76 8.79 -1.75
CA PRO A 84 6.34 8.71 -2.13
C PRO A 84 5.38 8.70 -0.94
N ILE A 85 4.19 9.28 -1.11
CA ILE A 85 3.21 9.46 -0.03
C ILE A 85 2.79 8.15 0.62
N TYR A 86 2.65 7.07 -0.13
CA TYR A 86 2.24 5.76 0.39
C TYR A 86 3.30 5.09 1.28
N MET A 87 4.56 5.57 1.26
CA MET A 87 5.60 5.14 2.20
C MET A 87 5.71 6.07 3.42
N ARG A 88 5.33 7.34 3.28
CA ARG A 88 5.30 8.30 4.39
C ARG A 88 4.07 8.12 5.27
N VAL A 89 2.94 7.85 4.63
CA VAL A 89 1.65 7.60 5.27
C VAL A 89 1.21 6.21 4.79
N PRO A 90 1.57 5.15 5.54
CA PRO A 90 1.27 3.78 5.13
C PRO A 90 -0.23 3.54 5.06
N PHE A 91 -0.65 2.80 4.05
CA PHE A 91 -2.02 2.30 3.94
C PHE A 91 -2.16 0.99 4.69
N LEU A 92 -2.94 0.99 5.77
CA LEU A 92 -3.05 -0.12 6.71
C LEU A 92 -3.43 -1.44 6.05
N GLU A 93 -4.43 -1.43 5.17
CA GLU A 93 -4.94 -2.62 4.48
C GLU A 93 -4.26 -2.89 3.13
N PHE A 94 -3.15 -2.21 2.82
CA PHE A 94 -2.51 -2.34 1.52
C PHE A 94 -1.63 -3.58 1.43
N ALA A 95 -2.01 -4.48 0.52
CA ALA A 95 -1.22 -5.63 0.13
C ALA A 95 -1.21 -5.80 -1.39
N VAL A 96 -0.02 -6.01 -1.95
CA VAL A 96 0.21 -6.39 -3.34
C VAL A 96 1.38 -7.38 -3.36
N PRO A 97 1.38 -8.41 -4.22
CA PRO A 97 2.54 -9.29 -4.36
C PRO A 97 3.83 -8.49 -4.57
N ASP A 98 4.89 -8.90 -3.88
CA ASP A 98 6.23 -8.32 -3.97
C ASP A 98 6.37 -6.84 -3.50
N VAL A 99 5.36 -6.29 -2.81
CA VAL A 99 5.43 -4.97 -2.17
C VAL A 99 5.24 -5.13 -0.65
N PRO A 100 6.10 -4.53 0.19
CA PRO A 100 5.90 -4.54 1.64
C PRO A 100 4.53 -3.99 2.03
N THR A 101 3.88 -4.63 2.99
CA THR A 101 2.66 -4.13 3.62
C THR A 101 2.98 -2.88 4.45
N GLY A 102 1.96 -2.04 4.66
CA GLY A 102 2.03 -0.83 5.47
C GLY A 102 2.12 -1.10 6.97
#